data_AF-A0A377RNA1-F1
#
_entry.id   AF-A0A377RNA1-F1
#
_cell.length_a   1.000
_cell.length_b   1.000
_cell.length_c   1.000
_cell.angle_alpha   90.00
_cell.angle_beta   90.00
_cell.angle_gamma   90.00
#
_symmetry.space_group_name_H-M   'P 1'
#
loop_
_entity.id
_entity.type
_entity.pdbx_description
1 polymer ?
#
loop_
_entity_poly.entity_id
_entity_poly.type
_entity_poly.pdbx_seq_one_letter_code
_entity_poly.pdbx_strand_id
1 'polypeptide(L)'
;MILDSKFFVFILFNALSACFLSSVSVGFIFKALLYSFIWLFIVYYAISFIKNRFVTESLKSFILVLGIVFSCIDIFGSYYFHLPLSNELGNILFTTHYKESLEFLHAYVYPHWYFVIGFILIAIGSLKLFSLVPNKPIPLKMASILSVLFLIVEAPHAIKTIKKYKEDEALLNADGTMEYIALAKGAYYFGRNISSLRESHNSSQALEKASYPKDYLVKNTGSVENVVLVFGESLNRNFMGVYGYQAPTTPYLSALKEKGSLLAFDNVISPAFYTDKSFTMLLTYANRDNLNQKAWYQYKNLAHILKLTDYKSVWITSQGYGLMWGNSYYQVAKRFDTYIENDKPYDENLVALFKRYYDNERERE
;
A
#
# COMPACT_ATOMS: atom_id res chain seq x y z
N MET A 1 -33.14 -18.26 -11.66
CA MET A 1 -32.03 -17.82 -10.79
C MET A 1 -32.41 -18.01 -9.33
N ILE A 2 -31.48 -18.35 -8.44
CA ILE A 2 -31.76 -18.50 -7.00
C ILE A 2 -30.81 -17.59 -6.22
N LEU A 3 -31.37 -16.76 -5.34
CA LEU A 3 -30.61 -15.99 -4.35
C LEU A 3 -30.52 -16.86 -3.10
N ASP A 4 -29.35 -17.44 -2.84
CA ASP A 4 -29.12 -18.37 -1.74
C ASP A 4 -28.45 -17.67 -0.55
N SER A 5 -28.14 -18.44 0.50
CA SER A 5 -27.46 -17.93 1.70
C SER A 5 -26.15 -17.19 1.40
N LYS A 6 -25.38 -17.61 0.38
CA LYS A 6 -24.11 -16.97 0.02
C LYS A 6 -24.35 -15.54 -0.49
N PHE A 7 -25.45 -15.32 -1.21
CA PHE A 7 -25.85 -14.00 -1.68
C PHE A 7 -26.05 -13.01 -0.51
N PHE A 8 -26.84 -13.41 0.48
CA PHE A 8 -27.17 -12.54 1.62
C PHE A 8 -26.01 -12.36 2.58
N VAL A 9 -25.20 -13.39 2.82
CA VAL A 9 -24.00 -13.28 3.68
C VAL A 9 -22.98 -12.34 3.05
N PHE A 10 -22.77 -12.38 1.73
CA PHE A 10 -21.89 -11.42 1.06
C PHE A 10 -22.33 -9.97 1.32
N ILE A 11 -23.62 -9.67 1.14
CA ILE A 11 -24.17 -8.32 1.35
C ILE A 11 -24.04 -7.90 2.81
N LEU A 12 -24.31 -8.82 3.75
CA LEU A 12 -24.16 -8.57 5.18
C LEU A 12 -22.73 -8.16 5.53
N PHE A 13 -21.73 -8.94 5.09
CA PHE A 13 -20.32 -8.66 5.38
C PHE A 13 -19.83 -7.38 4.71
N ASN A 14 -20.29 -7.10 3.49
CA ASN A 14 -19.99 -5.85 2.81
C ASN A 14 -20.55 -4.63 3.55
N ALA A 15 -21.80 -4.71 4.02
CA ALA A 15 -22.43 -3.65 4.80
C ALA A 15 -21.78 -3.49 6.18
N LEU A 16 -21.43 -4.62 6.83
CA LEU A 16 -20.67 -4.60 8.08
C LEU A 16 -19.35 -3.85 7.89
N SER A 17 -18.63 -4.11 6.81
CA SER A 17 -17.40 -3.40 6.46
C SER A 17 -17.58 -1.89 6.39
N ALA A 18 -18.65 -1.44 5.73
CA ALA A 18 -18.98 -0.03 5.62
C ALA A 18 -19.24 0.65 6.97
N CYS A 19 -19.71 -0.08 7.99
CA CYS A 19 -19.95 0.45 9.34
C CYS A 19 -18.67 0.84 10.10
N PHE A 20 -17.50 0.32 9.71
CA PHE A 20 -16.24 0.58 10.40
C PHE A 20 -15.43 1.73 9.78
N LEU A 21 -15.91 2.35 8.70
CA LEU A 21 -15.25 3.49 8.09
C LEU A 21 -15.38 4.74 8.99
N SER A 22 -14.29 5.50 9.12
CA SER A 22 -14.20 6.67 10.01
C SER A 22 -15.19 7.80 9.67
N SER A 23 -15.66 7.87 8.42
CA SER A 23 -16.61 8.86 7.91
C SER A 23 -17.98 8.27 7.58
N VAL A 24 -18.38 7.19 8.27
CA VAL A 24 -19.64 6.50 7.97
C VAL A 24 -20.86 7.38 8.20
N SER A 25 -21.76 7.38 7.22
CA SER A 25 -23.12 7.93 7.34
C SER A 25 -24.15 6.85 7.07
N VAL A 26 -25.37 7.03 7.56
CA VAL A 26 -26.50 6.12 7.25
C VAL A 26 -26.69 5.99 5.74
N GLY A 27 -26.52 7.09 5.00
CA GLY A 27 -26.56 7.09 3.54
C GLY A 27 -25.45 6.25 2.90
N PHE A 28 -24.25 6.22 3.50
CA PHE A 28 -23.15 5.39 3.03
C PHE A 28 -23.44 3.89 3.22
N ILE A 29 -23.94 3.49 4.39
CA ILE A 29 -24.32 2.09 4.67
C ILE A 29 -25.45 1.65 3.73
N PHE A 30 -26.44 2.51 3.50
CA PHE A 30 -27.53 2.23 2.55
C PHE A 30 -26.99 2.00 1.14
N LYS A 31 -26.05 2.83 0.67
CA LYS A 31 -25.38 2.64 -0.63
C LYS A 31 -24.57 1.34 -0.67
N ALA A 32 -23.87 0.98 0.40
CA ALA A 32 -23.16 -0.31 0.50
C ALA A 32 -24.10 -1.51 0.39
N LEU A 33 -25.28 -1.45 1.02
CA LEU A 33 -26.32 -2.48 0.85
C LEU A 33 -26.89 -2.49 -0.58
N LEU A 34 -27.25 -1.33 -1.11
CA LEU A 34 -27.89 -1.20 -2.42
C LEU A 34 -26.97 -1.65 -3.56
N TYR A 35 -25.75 -1.12 -3.62
CA TYR A 35 -24.82 -1.41 -4.71
C TYR A 35 -24.27 -2.84 -4.63
N SER A 36 -24.03 -3.38 -3.43
CA SER A 36 -23.67 -4.80 -3.31
C SER A 36 -24.81 -5.72 -3.74
N PHE A 37 -26.07 -5.40 -3.42
CA PHE A 37 -27.23 -6.14 -3.91
C PHE A 37 -27.32 -6.11 -5.44
N ILE A 38 -27.28 -4.91 -6.03
CA ILE A 38 -27.38 -4.71 -7.48
C ILE A 38 -26.29 -5.49 -8.21
N TRP A 39 -25.02 -5.30 -7.82
CA TRP A 39 -23.88 -5.92 -8.46
C TRP A 39 -23.94 -7.44 -8.36
N LEU A 40 -24.19 -7.95 -7.15
CA LEU A 40 -24.27 -9.40 -6.92
C LEU A 40 -25.46 -10.02 -7.64
N PHE A 41 -26.58 -9.30 -7.79
CA PHE A 41 -27.75 -9.79 -8.52
C PHE A 41 -27.42 -9.98 -10.00
N ILE A 42 -26.76 -9.00 -10.63
CA ILE A 42 -26.32 -9.09 -12.04
C ILE A 42 -25.34 -10.27 -12.21
N VAL A 43 -24.41 -10.46 -11.27
CA VAL A 43 -23.46 -11.59 -11.29
C VAL A 43 -24.18 -12.93 -11.11
N TYR A 44 -25.14 -13.05 -10.17
CA TYR A 44 -25.93 -14.27 -9.99
C TYR A 44 -26.81 -14.57 -11.21
N TYR A 45 -27.30 -13.54 -11.88
CA TYR A 45 -28.03 -13.68 -13.14
C TYR A 45 -27.12 -14.25 -14.23
N ALA A 46 -25.92 -13.72 -14.40
CA ALA A 46 -24.93 -14.26 -15.33
C ALA A 46 -24.53 -15.72 -15.00
N ILE A 47 -24.27 -16.03 -13.73
CA ILE A 47 -23.95 -17.38 -13.27
C ILE A 47 -25.11 -18.36 -13.52
N SER A 48 -26.36 -17.89 -13.54
CA SER A 48 -27.53 -18.75 -13.76
C SER A 48 -27.62 -19.36 -15.16
N PHE A 49 -26.84 -18.87 -16.12
CA PHE A 49 -26.70 -19.47 -17.45
C PHE A 49 -25.70 -20.64 -17.50
N ILE A 50 -24.90 -20.82 -16.45
CA ILE A 50 -23.94 -21.93 -16.35
C ILE A 50 -24.71 -23.20 -15.97
N LYS A 51 -24.69 -24.20 -16.85
CA LYS A 51 -25.41 -25.49 -16.64
C LYS A 51 -24.75 -26.37 -15.58
N ASN A 52 -23.44 -26.26 -15.40
CA ASN A 52 -22.68 -27.11 -14.48
C ASN A 52 -22.83 -26.62 -13.03
N ARG A 53 -23.58 -27.39 -12.22
CA ARG A 53 -23.84 -27.08 -10.80
C ARG A 53 -22.56 -26.92 -9.98
N PHE A 54 -21.55 -27.76 -10.20
CA PHE A 54 -20.29 -27.67 -9.45
C PHE A 54 -19.60 -26.33 -9.72
N VAL A 55 -19.54 -25.91 -10.99
CA VAL A 55 -18.95 -24.62 -11.39
C VAL A 55 -19.73 -23.45 -10.80
N THR A 56 -21.07 -23.47 -10.92
CA THR A 56 -21.94 -22.45 -10.35
C THR A 56 -21.74 -22.28 -8.85
N GLU A 57 -21.73 -23.38 -8.09
CA GLU A 57 -21.57 -23.32 -6.64
C GLU A 57 -20.15 -22.94 -6.21
N SER A 58 -19.14 -23.35 -7.00
CA SER A 58 -17.74 -22.95 -6.77
C SER A 58 -17.55 -21.44 -7.00
N LEU A 59 -18.09 -20.88 -8.08
CA LEU A 59 -18.03 -19.44 -8.36
C LEU A 59 -18.70 -18.60 -7.27
N LYS A 60 -19.93 -18.99 -6.85
CA LYS A 60 -20.61 -18.29 -5.74
C LYS A 60 -19.82 -18.35 -4.44
N SER A 61 -19.23 -19.51 -4.14
CA SER A 61 -18.40 -19.69 -2.93
C SER A 61 -17.13 -18.87 -3.01
N PHE A 62 -16.48 -18.82 -4.17
CA PHE A 62 -15.29 -18.01 -4.41
C PHE A 62 -15.58 -16.52 -4.23
N ILE A 63 -16.68 -16.01 -4.81
CA ILE A 63 -17.12 -14.61 -4.64
C ILE A 63 -17.40 -14.31 -3.17
N LEU A 64 -18.08 -15.21 -2.46
CA LEU A 64 -18.36 -15.06 -1.03
C LEU A 64 -17.05 -14.99 -0.22
N VAL A 65 -16.13 -15.93 -0.43
CA VAL A 65 -14.86 -16.00 0.29
C VAL A 65 -14.05 -14.71 0.06
N LEU A 66 -13.90 -14.27 -1.18
CA LEU A 66 -13.20 -13.01 -1.46
C LEU A 66 -13.91 -11.81 -0.83
N GLY A 67 -15.24 -11.76 -0.89
CA GLY A 67 -16.03 -10.72 -0.23
C GLY A 67 -15.80 -10.65 1.28
N ILE A 68 -15.80 -11.80 1.95
CA ILE A 68 -15.52 -11.92 3.39
C ILE A 68 -14.08 -11.51 3.69
N VAL A 69 -13.09 -11.97 2.90
CA VAL A 69 -11.67 -11.65 3.09
C VAL A 69 -11.44 -10.14 2.96
N PHE A 70 -11.92 -9.50 1.89
CA PHE A 70 -11.75 -8.06 1.73
C PHE A 70 -12.53 -7.25 2.76
N SER A 71 -13.71 -7.71 3.19
CA SER A 71 -14.43 -7.07 4.31
C SER A 71 -13.66 -7.21 5.63
N CYS A 72 -13.02 -8.36 5.87
CA CYS A 72 -12.17 -8.55 7.05
C CYS A 72 -10.99 -7.58 7.06
N ILE A 73 -10.28 -7.47 5.92
CA ILE A 73 -9.16 -6.54 5.76
C ILE A 73 -9.62 -5.10 5.99
N ASP A 74 -10.73 -4.70 5.40
CA ASP A 74 -11.28 -3.34 5.51
C ASP A 74 -11.75 -3.02 6.94
N ILE A 75 -12.41 -3.95 7.63
CA ILE A 75 -12.79 -3.79 9.05
C ILE A 75 -11.56 -3.71 9.95
N PHE A 76 -10.63 -4.65 9.82
CA PHE A 76 -9.44 -4.73 10.65
C PHE A 76 -8.54 -3.50 10.45
N GLY A 77 -8.31 -3.11 9.19
CA GLY A 77 -7.58 -1.91 8.81
C GLY A 77 -8.22 -0.63 9.36
N SER A 78 -9.55 -0.48 9.20
CA SER A 78 -10.27 0.70 9.68
C SER A 78 -10.29 0.81 11.20
N TYR A 79 -10.50 -0.32 11.90
CA TYR A 79 -10.66 -0.35 13.35
C TYR A 79 -9.33 -0.15 14.10
N TYR A 80 -8.30 -0.92 13.74
CA TYR A 80 -7.02 -0.90 14.48
C TYR A 80 -6.05 0.17 13.98
N PHE A 81 -6.06 0.47 12.68
CA PHE A 81 -5.05 1.34 12.06
C PHE A 81 -5.63 2.64 11.50
N HIS A 82 -6.96 2.81 11.54
CA HIS A 82 -7.64 3.91 10.85
C HIS A 82 -7.27 4.00 9.36
N LEU A 83 -6.91 2.86 8.77
CA LEU A 83 -6.46 2.72 7.40
C LEU A 83 -7.38 1.70 6.70
N PRO A 84 -8.52 2.15 6.15
CA PRO A 84 -9.45 1.27 5.45
C PRO A 84 -8.80 0.66 4.21
N LEU A 85 -9.49 -0.28 3.57
CA LEU A 85 -9.07 -0.85 2.30
C LEU A 85 -8.92 0.28 1.26
N SER A 86 -7.66 0.62 0.99
CA SER A 86 -7.23 1.72 0.13
C SER A 86 -6.05 1.30 -0.75
N ASN A 87 -5.64 2.17 -1.65
CA ASN A 87 -4.43 1.95 -2.44
C ASN A 87 -3.17 1.90 -1.56
N GLU A 88 -3.11 2.72 -0.51
CA GLU A 88 -1.97 2.74 0.42
C GLU A 88 -1.86 1.43 1.20
N LEU A 89 -2.97 0.93 1.75
CA LEU A 89 -2.98 -0.37 2.43
C LEU A 89 -2.56 -1.49 1.46
N GLY A 90 -3.06 -1.45 0.22
CA GLY A 90 -2.64 -2.36 -0.83
C GLY A 90 -1.13 -2.31 -1.08
N ASN A 91 -0.56 -1.12 -1.26
CA ASN A 91 0.89 -0.96 -1.50
C ASN A 91 1.71 -1.46 -0.31
N ILE A 92 1.29 -1.20 0.93
CA ILE A 92 1.97 -1.74 2.11
C ILE A 92 1.98 -3.27 2.03
N LEU A 93 0.81 -3.90 1.92
CA LEU A 93 0.71 -5.36 1.87
C LEU A 93 1.50 -6.00 0.72
N PHE A 94 1.63 -5.30 -0.42
CA PHE A 94 2.38 -5.78 -1.58
C PHE A 94 3.89 -5.55 -1.49
N THR A 95 4.33 -4.50 -0.80
CA THR A 95 5.76 -4.12 -0.72
C THR A 95 6.44 -4.59 0.57
N THR A 96 5.67 -5.02 1.57
CA THR A 96 6.15 -5.57 2.85
C THR A 96 6.85 -6.92 2.66
N HIS A 97 7.95 -7.12 3.40
CA HIS A 97 8.71 -8.37 3.37
C HIS A 97 8.02 -9.49 4.17
N TYR A 98 8.29 -10.77 3.88
CA TYR A 98 7.64 -11.88 4.61
C TYR A 98 7.95 -11.85 6.12
N LYS A 99 9.16 -11.41 6.51
CA LYS A 99 9.55 -11.27 7.92
C LYS A 99 8.71 -10.19 8.62
N GLU A 100 8.58 -9.02 8.01
CA GLU A 100 7.72 -7.94 8.50
C GLU A 100 6.25 -8.38 8.59
N SER A 101 5.77 -9.17 7.61
CA SER A 101 4.43 -9.74 7.64
C SER A 101 4.25 -10.71 8.81
N LEU A 102 5.25 -11.55 9.11
CA LEU A 102 5.21 -12.45 10.26
C LEU A 102 5.26 -11.68 11.58
N GLU A 103 6.13 -10.67 11.70
CA GLU A 103 6.19 -9.80 12.87
C GLU A 103 4.86 -9.06 13.09
N PHE A 104 4.25 -8.56 12.02
CA PHE A 104 2.91 -7.97 12.06
C PHE A 104 1.86 -8.98 12.54
N LEU A 105 1.88 -10.21 12.03
CA LEU A 105 0.98 -11.26 12.48
C LEU A 105 1.17 -11.54 13.98
N HIS A 106 2.41 -11.64 14.47
CA HIS A 106 2.70 -11.89 15.87
C HIS A 106 2.33 -10.72 16.79
N ALA A 107 2.53 -9.47 16.33
CA ALA A 107 2.29 -8.27 17.13
C ALA A 107 0.82 -7.85 17.12
N TYR A 108 0.10 -8.02 16.01
CA TYR A 108 -1.25 -7.47 15.83
C TYR A 108 -2.32 -8.53 15.62
N VAL A 109 -2.08 -9.58 14.84
CA VAL A 109 -3.13 -10.56 14.55
C VAL A 109 -3.25 -11.62 15.64
N TYR A 110 -2.12 -12.17 16.10
CA TYR A 110 -2.08 -13.23 17.10
C TYR A 110 -2.67 -12.80 18.44
N PRO A 111 -2.37 -11.61 19.02
CA PRO A 111 -3.01 -11.19 20.27
C PRO A 111 -4.52 -10.97 20.11
N HIS A 112 -4.99 -10.70 18.90
CA HIS A 112 -6.39 -10.46 18.56
C HIS A 112 -7.02 -11.66 17.83
N TRP A 113 -6.52 -12.88 18.04
CA TRP A 113 -7.03 -14.10 17.39
C TRP A 113 -8.54 -14.32 17.59
N TYR A 114 -9.08 -13.88 18.74
CA TYR A 114 -10.50 -13.94 19.05
C TYR A 114 -11.36 -13.14 18.06
N PHE A 115 -10.83 -12.06 17.47
CA PHE A 115 -11.51 -11.31 16.43
C PHE A 115 -11.67 -12.18 15.17
N VAL A 116 -10.60 -12.86 14.75
CA VAL A 116 -10.62 -13.74 13.57
C VAL A 116 -11.59 -14.90 13.79
N ILE A 117 -11.55 -15.54 14.97
CA ILE A 117 -12.49 -16.63 15.28
C ILE A 117 -13.92 -16.12 15.38
N GLY A 118 -14.17 -15.00 16.05
CA GLY A 118 -15.48 -14.37 16.10
C GLY A 118 -16.03 -14.07 14.70
N PHE A 119 -15.19 -13.55 13.82
CA PHE A 119 -15.54 -13.25 12.43
C PHE A 119 -15.92 -14.52 11.64
N ILE A 120 -15.16 -15.61 11.80
CA ILE A 120 -15.46 -16.92 11.20
C ILE A 120 -16.78 -17.48 11.75
N LEU A 121 -17.00 -17.41 13.06
CA LEU A 121 -18.23 -17.87 13.69
C LEU A 121 -19.45 -17.06 13.22
N ILE A 122 -19.31 -15.74 13.07
CA ILE A 122 -20.36 -14.89 12.49
C ILE A 122 -20.63 -15.29 11.04
N ALA A 123 -19.60 -15.60 10.24
CA ALA A 123 -19.79 -16.04 8.86
C ALA A 123 -20.56 -17.37 8.78
N ILE A 124 -20.16 -18.37 9.58
CA ILE A 124 -20.82 -19.69 9.66
C ILE A 124 -22.25 -19.53 10.19
N GLY A 125 -22.43 -18.77 11.27
CA GLY A 125 -23.73 -18.49 11.87
C GLY A 125 -24.68 -17.79 10.90
N SER A 126 -24.17 -16.81 10.16
CA SER A 126 -24.94 -16.09 9.13
C SER A 126 -25.33 -17.01 7.97
N LEU A 127 -24.41 -17.87 7.50
CA LEU A 127 -24.72 -18.87 6.48
C LEU A 127 -25.82 -19.82 6.95
N LYS A 128 -25.76 -20.27 8.20
CA LYS A 128 -26.79 -21.12 8.79
C LYS A 128 -28.12 -20.38 8.92
N LEU A 129 -28.11 -19.14 9.41
CA LEU A 129 -29.31 -18.31 9.54
C LEU A 129 -29.99 -18.08 8.19
N PHE A 130 -29.25 -17.63 7.18
CA PHE A 130 -29.81 -17.40 5.85
C PHE A 130 -30.16 -18.70 5.11
N SER A 131 -29.63 -19.86 5.51
CA SER A 131 -30.08 -21.15 4.97
C SER A 131 -31.51 -21.53 5.39
N LEU A 132 -32.04 -20.89 6.44
CA LEU A 132 -33.43 -21.06 6.88
C LEU A 132 -34.43 -20.30 5.99
N VAL A 133 -33.94 -19.31 5.22
CA VAL A 133 -34.77 -18.56 4.28
C VAL A 133 -35.04 -19.45 3.06
N PRO A 134 -36.32 -19.69 2.67
CA PRO A 134 -36.63 -20.53 1.54
C PRO A 134 -36.02 -20.00 0.24
N ASN A 135 -35.23 -20.83 -0.44
CA ASN A 135 -34.62 -20.54 -1.73
C ASN A 135 -35.68 -20.56 -2.85
N LYS A 136 -36.47 -19.49 -2.96
CA LYS A 136 -37.48 -19.36 -4.03
C LYS A 136 -36.79 -19.00 -5.35
N PRO A 137 -36.97 -19.80 -6.42
CA PRO A 137 -36.39 -19.48 -7.71
C PRO A 137 -37.07 -18.25 -8.31
N ILE A 138 -36.27 -17.27 -8.71
CA ILE A 138 -36.70 -16.12 -9.50
C ILE A 138 -36.77 -16.56 -10.97
N PRO A 139 -37.93 -16.41 -11.64
CA PRO A 139 -38.07 -16.71 -13.06
C PRO A 139 -37.05 -15.92 -13.89
N LEU A 140 -36.43 -16.56 -14.87
CA LEU A 140 -35.37 -15.92 -15.68
C LEU A 140 -35.84 -14.65 -16.39
N LYS A 141 -37.09 -14.60 -16.87
CA LYS A 141 -37.69 -13.40 -17.47
C LYS A 141 -37.76 -12.23 -16.49
N MET A 142 -38.06 -12.50 -15.22
CA MET A 142 -38.09 -11.45 -14.20
C MET A 142 -36.68 -11.01 -13.83
N ALA A 143 -35.76 -11.97 -13.66
CA ALA A 143 -34.35 -11.69 -13.39
C ALA A 143 -33.70 -10.89 -14.53
N SER A 144 -34.07 -11.14 -15.79
CA SER A 144 -33.56 -10.38 -16.93
C SER A 144 -34.07 -8.95 -16.92
N ILE A 145 -35.37 -8.72 -16.66
CA ILE A 145 -35.95 -7.37 -16.55
C ILE A 145 -35.27 -6.59 -15.43
N LEU A 146 -35.15 -7.20 -14.24
CA LEU A 146 -34.49 -6.56 -13.10
C LEU A 146 -33.01 -6.28 -13.37
N SER A 147 -32.29 -7.20 -14.01
CA SER A 147 -30.88 -6.98 -14.37
C SER A 147 -30.72 -5.83 -15.36
N VAL A 148 -31.63 -5.69 -16.34
CA VAL A 148 -31.63 -4.55 -17.26
C VAL A 148 -31.92 -3.24 -16.52
N LEU A 149 -32.91 -3.21 -15.62
CA LEU A 149 -33.21 -2.03 -14.81
C LEU A 149 -32.00 -1.63 -13.94
N PHE A 150 -31.35 -2.60 -13.30
CA PHE A 150 -30.15 -2.36 -12.53
C PHE A 150 -28.99 -1.86 -13.40
N LEU A 151 -28.80 -2.40 -14.60
CA LEU A 151 -27.80 -1.89 -15.53
C LEU A 151 -28.09 -0.46 -15.98
N ILE A 152 -29.35 -0.07 -16.16
CA ILE A 152 -29.74 1.31 -16.48
C ILE A 152 -29.36 2.26 -15.33
N VAL A 153 -29.47 1.83 -14.08
CA VAL A 153 -29.04 2.61 -12.91
C VAL A 153 -27.51 2.65 -12.79
N GLU A 154 -26.82 1.53 -13.00
CA GLU A 154 -25.37 1.42 -12.82
C GLU A 154 -24.56 2.03 -13.97
N ALA A 155 -25.03 1.93 -15.22
CA ALA A 155 -24.27 2.36 -16.40
C ALA A 155 -23.85 3.84 -16.36
N PRO A 156 -24.71 4.81 -15.98
CA PRO A 156 -24.29 6.20 -15.84
C PRO A 156 -23.19 6.40 -14.80
N HIS A 157 -23.26 5.68 -13.67
CA HIS A 157 -22.25 5.73 -12.61
C HIS A 157 -20.92 5.16 -13.12
N ALA A 158 -20.96 3.99 -13.78
CA ALA A 158 -19.79 3.36 -14.38
C ALA A 158 -19.14 4.26 -15.45
N ILE A 159 -19.93 4.87 -16.35
CA ILE A 159 -19.43 5.79 -17.37
C ILE A 159 -18.75 7.00 -16.73
N LYS A 160 -19.39 7.60 -15.71
CA LYS A 160 -18.82 8.73 -14.96
C LYS A 160 -17.48 8.35 -14.32
N THR A 161 -17.41 7.20 -13.66
CA THR A 161 -16.19 6.69 -13.03
C THR A 161 -15.08 6.42 -14.06
N ILE A 162 -15.41 5.78 -15.19
CA ILE A 162 -14.44 5.52 -16.27
C ILE A 162 -13.91 6.83 -16.86
N LYS A 163 -14.79 7.81 -17.11
CA LYS A 163 -14.39 9.13 -17.59
C LYS A 163 -13.44 9.80 -16.60
N LYS A 164 -13.77 9.74 -15.30
CA LYS A 164 -12.92 10.29 -14.24
C LYS A 164 -11.52 9.65 -14.22
N TYR A 165 -11.44 8.32 -14.30
CA TYR A 165 -10.15 7.62 -14.35
C TYR A 165 -9.33 7.90 -15.62
N LYS A 166 -9.98 8.24 -16.74
CA LYS A 166 -9.28 8.66 -17.98
C LYS A 166 -8.77 10.09 -17.90
N GLU A 167 -9.50 10.98 -17.24
CA GLU A 167 -9.16 12.39 -17.12
C GLU A 167 -8.15 12.66 -16.00
N ASP A 168 -8.16 11.82 -14.97
CA ASP A 168 -7.32 11.93 -13.78
C ASP A 168 -6.60 10.59 -13.53
N GLU A 169 -5.45 10.41 -14.19
CA GLU A 169 -4.54 9.27 -13.95
C GLU A 169 -4.07 9.20 -12.48
N ALA A 170 -4.19 10.30 -11.73
CA ALA A 170 -3.81 10.41 -10.33
C ALA A 170 -4.91 10.01 -9.34
N LEU A 171 -6.09 9.55 -9.80
CA LEU A 171 -7.09 8.93 -8.93
C LEU A 171 -6.55 7.64 -8.31
N LEU A 172 -6.00 7.73 -7.10
CA LEU A 172 -5.42 6.60 -6.39
C LEU A 172 -6.48 5.68 -5.79
N ASN A 173 -7.66 6.22 -5.46
CA ASN A 173 -8.70 5.53 -4.72
C ASN A 173 -9.86 5.04 -5.59
N ALA A 174 -10.47 3.94 -5.15
CA ALA A 174 -11.70 3.41 -5.71
C ALA A 174 -12.83 4.46 -5.60
N ASP A 175 -13.48 4.73 -6.73
CA ASP A 175 -14.56 5.71 -6.86
C ASP A 175 -15.81 5.07 -7.50
N GLY A 176 -16.93 5.77 -7.45
CA GLY A 176 -18.23 5.31 -7.94
C GLY A 176 -18.82 4.20 -7.07
N THR A 177 -19.54 3.27 -7.70
CA THR A 177 -20.23 2.20 -6.97
C THR A 177 -19.26 1.19 -6.35
N MET A 178 -18.04 1.12 -6.87
CA MET A 178 -16.96 0.27 -6.37
C MET A 178 -16.50 0.65 -4.95
N GLU A 179 -16.53 1.93 -4.59
CA GLU A 179 -16.18 2.43 -3.25
C GLU A 179 -17.00 1.73 -2.15
N TYR A 180 -18.23 1.37 -2.47
CA TYR A 180 -19.19 0.80 -1.53
C TYR A 180 -19.13 -0.73 -1.45
N ILE A 181 -18.29 -1.39 -2.26
CA ILE A 181 -18.20 -2.85 -2.33
C ILE A 181 -16.77 -3.28 -2.01
N ALA A 182 -16.53 -3.85 -0.83
CA ALA A 182 -15.21 -4.26 -0.35
C ALA A 182 -14.47 -5.18 -1.33
N LEU A 183 -15.17 -6.16 -1.92
CA LEU A 183 -14.61 -7.01 -2.97
C LEU A 183 -14.15 -6.20 -4.19
N ALA A 184 -14.95 -5.25 -4.64
CA ALA A 184 -14.65 -4.47 -5.83
C ALA A 184 -13.51 -3.47 -5.56
N LYS A 185 -13.51 -2.79 -4.41
CA LYS A 185 -12.35 -2.01 -3.91
C LYS A 185 -11.08 -2.85 -3.91
N GLY A 186 -11.14 -4.02 -3.28
CA GLY A 186 -10.02 -4.94 -3.14
C GLY A 186 -9.46 -5.40 -4.48
N ALA A 187 -10.34 -5.81 -5.40
CA ALA A 187 -9.94 -6.20 -6.75
C ALA A 187 -9.30 -5.05 -7.54
N TYR A 188 -9.83 -3.83 -7.42
CA TYR A 188 -9.25 -2.65 -8.05
C TYR A 188 -7.87 -2.32 -7.50
N TYR A 189 -7.71 -2.26 -6.18
CA TYR A 189 -6.40 -2.00 -5.57
C TYR A 189 -5.41 -3.11 -5.87
N PHE A 190 -5.83 -4.38 -5.85
CA PHE A 190 -4.98 -5.49 -6.26
C PHE A 190 -4.49 -5.31 -7.72
N GLY A 191 -5.40 -5.03 -8.66
CA GLY A 191 -5.04 -4.76 -10.05
C GLY A 191 -4.10 -3.57 -10.22
N ARG A 192 -4.31 -2.51 -9.43
CA ARG A 192 -3.42 -1.34 -9.40
C ARG A 192 -2.03 -1.67 -8.88
N ASN A 193 -1.93 -2.46 -7.81
CA ASN A 193 -0.65 -2.93 -7.27
C ASN A 193 0.08 -3.88 -8.24
N ILE A 194 -0.65 -4.68 -9.03
CA ILE A 194 -0.02 -5.42 -10.14
C ILE A 194 0.50 -4.47 -11.22
N SER A 195 -0.23 -3.38 -11.53
CA SER A 195 0.24 -2.39 -12.49
C SER A 195 1.45 -1.57 -12.01
N SER A 196 1.64 -1.41 -10.69
CA SER A 196 2.84 -0.75 -10.14
C SER A 196 4.11 -1.58 -10.35
N LEU A 197 4.01 -2.91 -10.55
CA LEU A 197 5.15 -3.73 -11.01
C LEU A 197 5.61 -3.33 -12.42
N ARG A 198 4.70 -2.90 -13.28
CA ARG A 198 5.06 -2.34 -14.60
C ARG A 198 5.73 -0.97 -14.44
N GLU A 199 5.24 -0.14 -13.53
CA GLU A 199 5.85 1.14 -13.20
C GLU A 199 7.27 0.96 -12.64
N SER A 200 7.49 -0.06 -11.81
CA SER A 200 8.81 -0.48 -11.37
C SER A 200 9.77 -0.72 -12.55
N HIS A 201 9.34 -1.47 -13.57
CA HIS A 201 10.18 -1.73 -14.74
C HIS A 201 10.49 -0.44 -15.50
N ASN A 202 9.47 0.40 -15.73
CA ASN A 202 9.61 1.69 -16.39
C ASN A 202 10.55 2.63 -15.62
N SER A 203 10.41 2.72 -14.29
CA SER A 203 11.25 3.54 -13.42
C SER A 203 12.71 3.07 -13.46
N SER A 204 12.95 1.76 -13.45
CA SER A 204 14.30 1.21 -13.59
C SER A 204 14.93 1.63 -14.92
N GLN A 205 14.21 1.48 -16.03
CA GLN A 205 14.73 1.88 -17.35
C GLN A 205 14.94 3.39 -17.45
N ALA A 206 14.00 4.19 -16.94
CA ALA A 206 14.09 5.64 -16.98
C ALA A 206 15.26 6.16 -16.16
N LEU A 207 15.47 5.62 -14.95
CA LEU A 207 16.59 5.97 -14.09
C LEU A 207 17.92 5.49 -14.68
N GLU A 208 17.97 4.34 -15.35
CA GLU A 208 19.20 3.87 -16.01
C GLU A 208 19.63 4.78 -17.17
N LYS A 209 18.66 5.31 -17.92
CA LYS A 209 18.90 6.23 -19.04
C LYS A 209 19.05 7.69 -18.59
N ALA A 210 18.81 7.99 -17.32
CA ALA A 210 18.88 9.35 -16.82
C ALA A 210 20.33 9.85 -16.89
N SER A 211 20.53 10.95 -17.62
CA SER A 211 21.81 11.65 -17.69
C SER A 211 21.54 13.15 -17.63
N TYR A 212 22.39 13.86 -16.91
CA TYR A 212 22.26 15.30 -16.70
C TYR A 212 23.43 16.02 -17.41
N PRO A 213 23.20 17.21 -17.98
CA PRO A 213 24.26 18.00 -18.61
C PRO A 213 25.42 18.27 -17.65
N LYS A 214 26.66 18.28 -18.15
CA LYS A 214 27.86 18.51 -17.32
C LYS A 214 27.86 19.90 -16.65
N ASP A 215 27.27 20.88 -17.31
CA ASP A 215 27.09 22.25 -16.83
C ASP A 215 25.91 22.41 -15.85
N TYR A 216 25.24 21.32 -15.47
CA TYR A 216 24.21 21.35 -14.43
C TYR A 216 24.77 21.81 -13.08
N LEU A 217 26.04 21.50 -12.79
CA LEU A 217 26.75 21.99 -11.61
C LEU A 217 27.60 23.20 -12.00
N VAL A 218 27.28 24.36 -11.43
CA VAL A 218 27.89 25.64 -11.83
C VAL A 218 29.33 25.76 -11.31
N LYS A 219 29.65 25.23 -10.12
CA LYS A 219 31.00 25.11 -9.55
C LYS A 219 30.99 24.32 -8.24
N ASN A 220 31.92 23.39 -8.03
CA ASN A 220 32.16 22.83 -6.69
C ASN A 220 33.04 23.81 -5.89
N THR A 221 32.49 24.40 -4.82
CA THR A 221 33.20 25.30 -3.91
C THR A 221 33.25 24.79 -2.48
N GLY A 222 32.78 23.55 -2.25
CA GLY A 222 32.73 22.94 -0.93
C GLY A 222 34.07 22.32 -0.55
N SER A 223 34.46 22.44 0.73
CA SER A 223 35.63 21.79 1.31
C SER A 223 35.29 20.57 2.16
N VAL A 224 34.05 20.08 2.09
CA VAL A 224 33.57 18.96 2.91
C VAL A 224 34.01 17.66 2.24
N GLU A 225 34.95 16.94 2.84
CA GLU A 225 35.47 15.69 2.27
C GLU A 225 34.44 14.56 2.29
N ASN A 226 33.72 14.41 3.41
CA ASN A 226 32.85 13.27 3.65
C ASN A 226 31.46 13.71 4.13
N VAL A 227 30.42 13.17 3.51
CA VAL A 227 29.02 13.38 3.90
C VAL A 227 28.38 12.01 4.12
N VAL A 228 27.84 11.79 5.31
CA VAL A 228 27.12 10.56 5.67
C VAL A 228 25.65 10.89 5.84
N LEU A 229 24.79 10.24 5.07
CA LEU A 229 23.34 10.30 5.21
C LEU A 229 22.85 9.00 5.85
N VAL A 230 22.23 9.09 7.01
CA VAL A 230 21.65 7.94 7.72
C VAL A 230 20.14 7.97 7.56
N PHE A 231 19.58 6.94 6.92
CA PHE A 231 18.14 6.77 6.77
C PHE A 231 17.63 5.83 7.86
N GLY A 232 16.91 6.38 8.83
CA GLY A 232 16.19 5.57 9.82
C GLY A 232 14.93 4.94 9.24
N GLU A 233 14.44 3.88 9.88
CA GLU A 233 13.21 3.17 9.52
C GLU A 233 12.23 3.23 10.70
N SER A 234 10.97 3.60 10.42
CA SER A 234 9.85 3.63 11.38
C SER A 234 10.06 4.37 12.72
N LEU A 235 11.12 5.17 12.87
CA LEU A 235 11.42 5.92 14.10
C LEU A 235 10.56 7.19 14.22
N ASN A 236 9.87 7.34 15.35
CA ASN A 236 9.05 8.52 15.65
C ASN A 236 9.69 9.36 16.77
N ARG A 237 9.86 10.66 16.51
CA ARG A 237 10.46 11.63 17.44
C ARG A 237 9.81 11.64 18.83
N ASN A 238 8.51 11.34 18.91
CA ASN A 238 7.76 11.38 20.16
C ASN A 238 8.21 10.31 21.18
N PHE A 239 9.01 9.33 20.74
CA PHE A 239 9.60 8.28 21.58
C PHE A 239 11.12 8.44 21.78
N MET A 240 11.67 9.60 21.45
CA MET A 240 13.11 9.88 21.53
C MET A 240 13.42 10.86 22.66
N GLY A 241 14.29 10.46 23.59
CA GLY A 241 14.67 11.28 24.75
C GLY A 241 15.28 12.64 24.39
N VAL A 242 16.03 12.72 23.28
CA VAL A 242 16.64 13.98 22.78
C VAL A 242 15.60 15.05 22.38
N TYR A 243 14.36 14.61 22.15
CA TYR A 243 13.18 15.44 21.85
C TYR A 243 12.22 15.58 23.05
N GLY A 244 12.62 15.14 24.25
CA GLY A 244 11.83 15.30 25.48
C GLY A 244 10.96 14.11 25.86
N TYR A 245 11.11 12.94 25.22
CA TYR A 245 10.49 11.71 25.71
C TYR A 245 11.03 11.35 27.10
N GLN A 246 10.16 10.89 28.00
CA GLN A 246 10.49 10.71 29.42
C GLN A 246 11.57 9.65 29.67
N ALA A 247 11.59 8.58 28.86
CA ALA A 247 12.60 7.54 28.98
C ALA A 247 13.88 7.92 28.21
N PRO A 248 15.08 7.56 28.71
CA PRO A 248 16.35 7.86 28.05
C PRO A 248 16.60 6.92 26.87
N THR A 249 15.77 7.00 25.82
CA THR A 249 15.84 6.15 24.63
C THR A 249 16.94 6.55 23.65
N THR A 250 17.48 7.77 23.78
CA THR A 250 18.54 8.29 22.90
C THR A 250 19.69 8.96 23.69
N PRO A 251 20.31 8.28 24.66
CA PRO A 251 21.24 8.91 25.60
C PRO A 251 22.48 9.48 24.89
N TYR A 252 22.99 8.79 23.86
CA TYR A 252 24.14 9.27 23.09
C TYR A 252 23.83 10.52 22.26
N LEU A 253 22.63 10.63 21.68
CA LEU A 253 22.20 11.82 20.96
C LEU A 253 22.00 13.00 21.92
N SER A 254 21.44 12.77 23.10
CA SER A 254 21.31 13.79 24.14
C SER A 254 22.69 14.33 24.55
N ALA A 255 23.67 13.46 24.78
CA ALA A 255 25.04 13.87 25.10
C ALA A 255 25.70 14.69 23.98
N LEU A 256 25.46 14.36 22.71
CA LEU A 256 25.96 15.16 21.58
C LEU A 256 25.29 16.53 21.49
N LYS A 257 23.98 16.61 21.79
CA LYS A 257 23.22 17.87 21.84
C LYS A 257 23.76 18.78 22.95
N GLU A 258 24.00 18.24 24.14
CA GLU A 258 24.58 18.97 25.27
C GLU A 258 25.99 19.50 24.98
N LYS A 259 26.80 18.74 24.23
CA LYS A 259 28.14 19.16 23.77
C LYS A 259 28.13 20.19 22.64
N GLY A 260 26.96 20.54 22.09
CA GLY A 260 26.83 21.41 20.92
C GLY A 260 27.30 20.78 19.61
N SER A 261 27.48 19.45 19.58
CA SER A 261 27.92 18.70 18.38
C SER A 261 26.74 18.10 17.58
N LEU A 262 25.51 18.21 18.08
CA LEU A 262 24.29 17.80 17.38
C LEU A 262 23.32 18.98 17.28
N LEU A 263 22.92 19.30 16.05
CA LEU A 263 21.78 20.17 15.78
C LEU A 263 20.52 19.31 15.60
N ALA A 264 19.64 19.30 16.60
CA ALA A 264 18.37 18.58 16.54
C ALA A 264 17.27 19.49 15.95
N PHE A 265 16.56 19.01 14.93
CA PHE A 265 15.43 19.72 14.33
C PHE A 265 14.12 19.26 14.97
N ASP A 266 13.34 20.20 15.50
CA ASP A 266 12.12 19.90 16.28
C ASP A 266 10.83 19.93 15.45
N ASN A 267 10.88 20.24 14.15
CA ASN A 267 9.70 20.33 13.28
C ASN A 267 9.95 19.71 11.90
N VAL A 268 10.24 18.41 11.89
CA VAL A 268 10.43 17.62 10.67
C VAL A 268 9.31 16.59 10.57
N ILE A 269 8.72 16.48 9.38
CA ILE A 269 7.72 15.48 9.03
C ILE A 269 8.19 14.69 7.82
N SER A 270 7.89 13.39 7.78
CA SER A 270 8.21 12.56 6.63
C SER A 270 7.30 12.92 5.44
N PRO A 271 7.79 12.75 4.19
CA PRO A 271 6.98 13.05 3.01
C PRO A 271 5.84 12.03 2.82
N ALA A 272 5.97 10.81 3.36
CA ALA A 272 4.90 9.81 3.46
C ALA A 272 5.06 8.94 4.73
N PHE A 273 4.08 8.09 5.00
CA PHE A 273 4.05 7.24 6.21
C PHE A 273 4.54 5.79 5.97
N TYR A 274 4.97 5.46 4.75
CA TYR A 274 5.59 4.17 4.42
C TYR A 274 6.80 4.39 3.50
N THR A 275 7.76 3.46 3.57
CA THR A 275 9.10 3.60 2.99
C THR A 275 9.07 3.83 1.49
N ASP A 276 8.33 3.00 0.75
CA ASP A 276 8.25 3.12 -0.71
C ASP A 276 7.75 4.51 -1.15
N LYS A 277 6.60 4.98 -0.65
CA LYS A 277 6.14 6.32 -1.04
C LYS A 277 7.09 7.43 -0.62
N SER A 278 7.80 7.27 0.51
CA SER A 278 8.78 8.25 0.95
C SER A 278 9.94 8.37 -0.04
N PHE A 279 10.44 7.26 -0.58
CA PHE A 279 11.53 7.23 -1.55
C PHE A 279 11.15 7.70 -2.96
N THR A 280 9.85 7.83 -3.27
CA THR A 280 9.41 8.56 -4.46
C THR A 280 9.70 10.07 -4.38
N MET A 281 9.98 10.61 -3.19
CA MET A 281 10.30 12.04 -2.98
C MET A 281 11.70 12.22 -2.41
N LEU A 282 12.07 11.40 -1.44
CA LEU A 282 13.38 11.44 -0.79
C LEU A 282 14.49 11.24 -1.84
N LEU A 283 15.52 12.10 -1.79
CA LEU A 283 16.63 12.12 -2.74
C LEU A 283 16.24 12.44 -4.19
N THR A 284 15.03 12.94 -4.44
CA THR A 284 14.58 13.41 -5.74
C THR A 284 14.11 14.87 -5.67
N TYR A 285 13.94 15.51 -6.82
CA TYR A 285 13.25 16.79 -6.93
C TYR A 285 11.72 16.67 -6.89
N ALA A 286 11.19 15.45 -6.75
CA ALA A 286 9.76 15.24 -6.56
C ALA A 286 9.36 15.62 -5.12
N ASN A 287 8.16 16.17 -4.97
CA ASN A 287 7.57 16.53 -3.69
C ASN A 287 6.04 16.40 -3.77
N ARG A 288 5.36 16.63 -2.65
CA ARG A 288 3.90 16.50 -2.57
C ARG A 288 3.15 17.38 -3.57
N ASP A 289 3.70 18.54 -3.92
CA ASP A 289 3.04 19.54 -4.77
C ASP A 289 3.22 19.27 -6.26
N ASN A 290 4.23 18.48 -6.64
CA ASN A 290 4.56 18.23 -8.03
C ASN A 290 4.40 16.77 -8.48
N LEU A 291 4.24 15.81 -7.56
CA LEU A 291 4.13 14.38 -7.90
C LEU A 291 2.95 14.02 -8.84
N ASN A 292 1.97 14.90 -9.00
CA ASN A 292 0.86 14.74 -9.94
C ASN A 292 1.18 15.23 -11.36
N GLN A 293 2.27 15.98 -11.56
CA GLN A 293 2.62 16.58 -12.86
C GLN A 293 3.35 15.59 -13.76
N LYS A 294 4.15 14.70 -13.17
CA LYS A 294 4.86 13.63 -13.86
C LYS A 294 5.32 12.54 -12.89
N ALA A 295 5.72 11.39 -13.42
CA ALA A 295 6.17 10.28 -12.60
C ALA A 295 7.44 10.62 -11.80
N TRP A 296 7.55 10.10 -10.58
CA TRP A 296 8.64 10.43 -9.64
C TRP A 296 10.04 10.18 -10.22
N TYR A 297 10.21 9.10 -10.99
CA TYR A 297 11.48 8.72 -11.62
C TYR A 297 11.89 9.61 -12.79
N GLN A 298 11.02 10.55 -13.22
CA GLN A 298 11.34 11.58 -14.22
C GLN A 298 11.85 12.87 -13.59
N TYR A 299 11.87 12.97 -12.25
CA TYR A 299 12.54 14.04 -11.55
C TYR A 299 14.04 13.76 -11.44
N LYS A 300 14.81 14.84 -11.34
CA LYS A 300 16.24 14.71 -11.04
C LYS A 300 16.42 14.06 -9.67
N ASN A 301 17.49 13.29 -9.48
CA ASN A 301 17.76 12.63 -8.20
C ASN A 301 19.23 12.74 -7.79
N LEU A 302 19.48 12.64 -6.48
CA LEU A 302 20.78 12.87 -5.87
C LEU A 302 21.85 11.92 -6.42
N ALA A 303 21.52 10.64 -6.61
CA ALA A 303 22.48 9.65 -7.10
C ALA A 303 23.08 10.04 -8.46
N HIS A 304 22.25 10.51 -9.41
CA HIS A 304 22.74 10.96 -10.71
C HIS A 304 23.43 12.33 -10.65
N ILE A 305 23.07 13.18 -9.69
CA ILE A 305 23.75 14.46 -9.48
C ILE A 305 25.16 14.22 -8.92
N LEU A 306 25.33 13.28 -7.99
CA LEU A 306 26.64 12.92 -7.43
C LEU A 306 27.60 12.39 -8.51
N LYS A 307 27.09 11.71 -9.54
CA LYS A 307 27.90 11.30 -10.71
C LYS A 307 28.45 12.43 -11.56
N LEU A 308 27.94 13.66 -11.39
CA LEU A 308 28.50 14.86 -12.01
C LEU A 308 29.56 15.54 -11.13
N THR A 309 29.78 15.03 -9.92
CA THR A 309 30.76 15.54 -8.95
C THR A 309 31.94 14.59 -8.84
N ASP A 310 32.97 15.00 -8.10
CA ASP A 310 34.11 14.15 -7.76
C ASP A 310 33.87 13.28 -6.50
N TYR A 311 32.66 13.30 -5.91
CA TYR A 311 32.33 12.41 -4.80
C TYR A 311 32.17 10.97 -5.29
N LYS A 312 32.84 10.04 -4.60
CA LYS A 312 32.51 8.62 -4.66
C LYS A 312 31.27 8.36 -3.81
N SER A 313 30.25 7.72 -4.37
CA SER A 313 28.97 7.53 -3.72
C SER A 313 28.71 6.05 -3.36
N VAL A 314 28.40 5.78 -2.09
CA VAL A 314 28.15 4.42 -1.59
C VAL A 314 26.82 4.34 -0.84
N TRP A 315 26.06 3.28 -1.08
CA TRP A 315 24.84 2.94 -0.37
C TRP A 315 25.03 1.64 0.41
N ILE A 316 24.93 1.70 1.74
CA ILE A 316 25.07 0.53 2.63
C ILE A 316 23.75 0.33 3.37
N THR A 317 23.15 -0.87 3.31
CA THR A 317 21.80 -1.09 3.83
C THR A 317 21.60 -2.44 4.52
N SER A 318 20.73 -2.46 5.54
CA SER A 318 20.17 -3.67 6.18
C SER A 318 18.78 -4.04 5.66
N GLN A 319 18.19 -3.26 4.74
CA GLN A 319 16.91 -3.62 4.14
C GLN A 319 17.11 -4.77 3.16
N GLY A 320 16.40 -5.89 3.38
CA GLY A 320 16.66 -7.16 2.70
C GLY A 320 16.10 -7.26 1.27
N TYR A 321 16.88 -7.83 0.36
CA TYR A 321 16.67 -7.85 -1.10
C TYR A 321 15.39 -8.55 -1.62
N GLY A 322 14.78 -9.45 -0.83
CA GLY A 322 13.92 -10.54 -1.32
C GLY A 322 12.65 -10.17 -2.10
N LEU A 323 12.10 -8.97 -1.91
CA LEU A 323 10.91 -8.47 -2.63
C LEU A 323 11.06 -7.00 -3.08
N MET A 324 12.26 -6.41 -2.92
CA MET A 324 12.54 -5.01 -3.28
C MET A 324 12.75 -4.79 -4.78
N TRP A 325 12.56 -5.83 -5.61
CA TRP A 325 12.63 -5.75 -7.07
C TRP A 325 11.45 -4.95 -7.63
N GLY A 326 11.48 -3.65 -7.37
CA GLY A 326 10.58 -2.69 -7.95
C GLY A 326 10.12 -1.55 -7.08
N ASN A 327 10.37 -1.61 -5.77
CA ASN A 327 10.11 -0.47 -4.91
C ASN A 327 11.06 0.69 -5.25
N SER A 328 10.58 1.91 -5.08
CA SER A 328 11.31 3.14 -5.38
C SER A 328 12.60 3.26 -4.57
N TYR A 329 12.61 2.73 -3.33
CA TYR A 329 13.80 2.65 -2.47
C TYR A 329 14.98 2.01 -3.21
N TYR A 330 14.81 0.78 -3.68
CA TYR A 330 15.86 0.03 -4.36
C TYR A 330 16.24 0.69 -5.68
N GLN A 331 15.26 1.21 -6.41
CA GLN A 331 15.48 1.87 -7.70
C GLN A 331 16.35 3.12 -7.59
N VAL A 332 16.25 3.87 -6.49
CA VAL A 332 17.12 5.02 -6.18
C VAL A 332 18.47 4.54 -5.64
N ALA A 333 18.46 3.64 -4.66
CA ALA A 333 19.66 3.19 -3.94
C ALA A 333 20.71 2.55 -4.86
N LYS A 334 20.29 1.72 -5.83
CA LYS A 334 21.20 1.06 -6.77
C LYS A 334 21.87 2.01 -7.79
N ARG A 335 21.55 3.30 -7.75
CA ARG A 335 22.10 4.31 -8.68
C ARG A 335 23.33 5.01 -8.14
N PHE A 336 23.61 4.85 -6.86
CA PHE A 336 24.91 5.17 -6.27
C PHE A 336 25.99 4.25 -6.85
N ASP A 337 27.25 4.65 -6.78
CA ASP A 337 28.35 3.95 -7.48
C ASP A 337 28.62 2.56 -6.89
N THR A 338 28.51 2.44 -5.56
CA THR A 338 28.65 1.18 -4.84
C THR A 338 27.40 0.90 -4.02
N TYR A 339 26.93 -0.35 -4.03
CA TYR A 339 25.81 -0.83 -3.23
C TYR A 339 26.24 -2.04 -2.40
N ILE A 340 26.07 -1.96 -1.08
CA ILE A 340 26.51 -2.97 -0.12
C ILE A 340 25.33 -3.37 0.76
N GLU A 341 25.05 -4.66 0.83
CA GLU A 341 24.02 -5.21 1.70
C GLU A 341 24.63 -5.81 2.96
N ASN A 342 23.94 -5.58 4.08
CA ASN A 342 24.17 -6.25 5.34
C ASN A 342 23.35 -7.55 5.37
N ASP A 343 24.03 -8.67 5.52
CA ASP A 343 23.45 -10.01 5.62
C ASP A 343 23.05 -10.39 7.06
N LYS A 344 23.37 -9.54 8.03
CA LYS A 344 23.10 -9.74 9.46
C LYS A 344 21.88 -8.96 9.94
N PRO A 345 21.23 -9.41 11.02
CA PRO A 345 19.95 -8.84 11.46
C PRO A 345 20.03 -7.43 12.05
N TYR A 346 21.18 -6.99 12.55
CA TYR A 346 21.31 -5.73 13.29
C TYR A 346 22.07 -4.65 12.51
N ASP A 347 21.60 -3.41 12.61
CA ASP A 347 22.18 -2.24 11.94
C ASP A 347 23.59 -1.87 12.42
N GLU A 348 24.02 -2.35 13.59
CA GLU A 348 25.41 -2.17 14.07
C GLU A 348 26.44 -2.72 13.07
N ASN A 349 26.05 -3.70 12.25
CA ASN A 349 26.91 -4.29 11.22
C ASN A 349 27.19 -3.31 10.07
N LEU A 350 26.33 -2.32 9.84
CA LEU A 350 26.56 -1.26 8.84
C LEU A 350 27.83 -0.46 9.15
N VAL A 351 28.17 -0.28 10.43
CA VAL A 351 29.39 0.43 10.84
C VAL A 351 30.65 -0.35 10.43
N ALA A 352 30.63 -1.68 10.59
CA ALA A 352 31.75 -2.53 10.17
C ALA A 352 31.91 -2.53 8.65
N LEU A 353 30.80 -2.59 7.90
CA LEU A 353 30.80 -2.51 6.44
C LEU A 353 31.30 -1.14 5.94
N PHE A 354 30.85 -0.05 6.57
CA PHE A 354 31.33 1.29 6.25
C PHE A 354 32.84 1.43 6.47
N LYS A 355 33.36 1.00 7.63
CA LYS A 355 34.80 1.04 7.91
C LYS A 355 35.60 0.29 6.86
N ARG A 356 35.19 -0.94 6.54
CA ARG A 356 35.86 -1.76 5.51
C ARG A 356 35.84 -1.08 4.14
N TYR A 357 34.72 -0.49 3.73
CA TYR A 357 34.65 0.25 2.47
C TYR A 357 35.58 1.47 2.49
N TYR A 358 35.53 2.27 3.56
CA TYR A 358 36.32 3.48 3.71
C TYR A 358 37.83 3.20 3.68
N ASP A 359 38.29 2.17 4.41
CA ASP A 359 39.69 1.77 4.46
C ASP A 359 40.18 1.31 3.06
N ASN A 360 39.38 0.50 2.36
CA ASN A 360 39.70 0.05 1.01
C ASN A 360 39.79 1.21 -0.01
N GLU A 361 38.93 2.22 0.10
CA GLU A 361 38.97 3.38 -0.79
C GLU A 361 40.18 4.27 -0.51
N ARG A 362 40.57 4.41 0.77
CA ARG A 362 41.79 5.10 1.16
C ARG A 362 43.06 4.42 0.68
N GLU A 363 43.08 3.10 0.56
CA GLU A 363 44.23 2.36 0.03
C GLU A 363 44.37 2.47 -1.50
N ARG A 364 43.31 2.92 -2.21
CA ARG A 364 43.29 3.09 -3.67
C ARG A 364 43.71 4.49 -4.13
N GLU A 365 43.76 5.46 -3.22
CA GLU A 365 44.23 6.84 -3.43
C GLU A 365 45.72 6.95 -3.10
#